data_AF-A0A672K8X3-F1
#
_entry.id   AF-A0A672K8X3-F1
#
_cell.length_a   1.000
_cell.length_b   1.000
_cell.length_c   1.000
_cell.angle_alpha   90.00
_cell.angle_beta   90.00
_cell.angle_gamma   90.00
#
_symmetry.space_group_name_H-M   'P 1'
#
loop_
_entity.id
_entity.type
_entity.pdbx_description
1 polymer ?
#
loop_
_entity_poly.entity_id
_entity_poly.type
_entity_poly.pdbx_seq_one_letter_code
_entity_poly.pdbx_strand_id
1 'polypeptide(L)'
;KYLLLPALLGALTMKQVNPTKRLEHVQAARVYFMDFLQRCKNYDVCSFQLPKTSENTADTPTEEQTNPSVPMPMPQPDLIAMATQRQAKIERFKQRKETEAKLSEIRGQVESGSADEEMVRDFYLLHVRRWVTLALEEIDSINQETEILKRMELFKQSAPQPSPPRRPPMKPFILTKDAVQAKVFGAGYPSLPTMTVDDWYEQHRRQGCLPDQGIPRSAANHDTEEDERAERERKEENNDKEALQKARDWDDWKDTHRRGYGNRKNMG
;
A
#
# COMPACT_ATOMS: atom_id res chain seq x y z
N LYS A 1 -2.39 -25.79 -25.04
CA LYS A 1 -3.10 -24.55 -25.44
C LYS A 1 -4.49 -24.38 -24.81
N TYR A 2 -5.45 -25.30 -24.99
CA TYR A 2 -6.83 -25.12 -24.52
C TYR A 2 -7.03 -25.16 -22.99
N LEU A 3 -6.08 -25.74 -22.26
CA LEU A 3 -6.07 -25.70 -20.79
C LEU A 3 -6.07 -24.26 -20.24
N LEU A 4 -5.59 -23.28 -21.02
CA LEU A 4 -5.54 -21.87 -20.64
C LEU A 4 -6.89 -21.14 -20.75
N LEU A 5 -7.92 -21.76 -21.35
CA LEU A 5 -9.19 -21.08 -21.61
C LEU A 5 -9.82 -20.48 -20.35
N PRO A 6 -9.92 -21.19 -19.20
CA PRO A 6 -10.49 -20.59 -17.99
C PRO A 6 -9.61 -19.45 -17.44
N ALA A 7 -8.27 -19.56 -17.51
CA ALA A 7 -7.37 -18.49 -17.09
C ALA A 7 -7.53 -17.21 -17.93
N LEU A 8 -7.63 -17.37 -19.26
CA LEU A 8 -7.85 -16.26 -20.18
C LEU A 8 -9.22 -15.61 -19.96
N LEU A 9 -10.25 -16.42 -19.72
CA LEU A 9 -11.59 -15.94 -19.41
C LEU A 9 -11.61 -15.14 -18.09
N GLY A 10 -10.94 -15.64 -17.05
CA GLY A 10 -10.74 -14.90 -15.79
C GLY A 10 -10.04 -13.57 -16.00
N ALA A 11 -8.94 -13.57 -16.77
CA ALA A 11 -8.18 -12.35 -17.07
C ALA A 11 -9.02 -11.31 -17.85
N LEU A 12 -9.79 -11.74 -18.85
CA LEU A 12 -10.67 -10.85 -19.62
C LEU A 12 -11.84 -10.33 -18.77
N THR A 13 -12.41 -11.16 -17.90
CA THR A 13 -13.46 -10.76 -16.96
C THR A 13 -12.97 -9.65 -16.03
N MET A 14 -11.72 -9.75 -15.54
CA MET A 14 -11.09 -8.70 -14.71
C MET A 14 -10.91 -7.36 -15.43
N LYS A 15 -10.85 -7.36 -16.78
CA LYS A 15 -10.76 -6.13 -17.59
C LYS A 15 -12.11 -5.45 -17.87
N GLN A 16 -13.24 -6.08 -17.51
CA GLN A 16 -14.55 -5.48 -17.70
C GLN A 16 -14.77 -4.30 -16.74
N VAL A 17 -15.09 -3.13 -17.31
CA VAL A 17 -15.34 -1.89 -16.55
C VAL A 17 -16.84 -1.68 -16.40
N ASN A 18 -17.38 -2.11 -15.26
CA ASN A 18 -18.74 -1.75 -14.85
C ASN A 18 -18.79 -1.68 -13.32
N PRO A 19 -18.81 -0.49 -12.70
CA PRO A 19 -18.80 -0.33 -11.25
C PRO A 19 -19.97 -1.02 -10.55
N THR A 20 -21.17 -1.01 -11.17
CA THR A 20 -22.38 -1.60 -10.59
C THR A 20 -22.31 -3.12 -10.50
N LYS A 21 -21.61 -3.76 -11.44
CA LYS A 21 -21.43 -5.21 -11.52
C LYS A 21 -20.03 -5.66 -11.12
N ARG A 22 -19.23 -4.78 -10.51
CA ARG A 22 -17.81 -5.08 -10.24
C ARG A 22 -17.68 -6.30 -9.33
N LEU A 23 -18.52 -6.40 -8.30
CA LEU A 23 -18.53 -7.53 -7.39
C LEU A 23 -18.83 -8.85 -8.13
N GLU A 24 -19.80 -8.86 -9.04
CA GLU A 24 -20.13 -10.02 -9.88
C GLU A 24 -18.96 -10.43 -10.78
N HIS A 25 -18.32 -9.45 -11.44
CA HIS A 25 -17.16 -9.72 -12.30
C HIS A 25 -15.98 -10.31 -11.52
N VAL A 26 -15.68 -9.76 -10.34
CA VAL A 26 -14.58 -10.22 -9.48
C VAL A 26 -14.85 -11.64 -8.96
N GLN A 27 -16.10 -11.95 -8.58
CA GLN A 27 -16.51 -13.28 -8.17
C GLN A 27 -16.45 -14.29 -9.33
N ALA A 28 -16.94 -13.92 -10.52
CA ALA A 28 -16.86 -14.77 -11.71
C ALA A 28 -15.41 -15.04 -12.12
N ALA A 29 -14.55 -14.02 -12.11
CA ALA A 29 -13.12 -14.18 -12.38
C ALA A 29 -12.46 -15.14 -11.40
N ARG A 30 -12.82 -15.07 -10.10
CA ARG A 30 -12.35 -16.02 -9.08
C ARG A 30 -12.69 -17.46 -9.44
N VAL A 31 -13.92 -17.72 -9.89
CA VAL A 31 -14.37 -19.06 -10.30
C VAL A 31 -13.54 -19.56 -11.48
N TYR A 32 -13.32 -18.72 -12.49
CA TYR A 32 -12.53 -19.10 -13.66
C TYR A 32 -11.06 -19.40 -13.35
N PHE A 33 -10.43 -18.60 -12.49
CA PHE A 33 -9.06 -18.87 -12.04
C PHE A 33 -8.97 -20.13 -11.18
N MET A 34 -9.96 -20.37 -10.30
CA MET A 34 -10.02 -21.60 -9.51
C MET A 34 -10.21 -22.84 -10.38
N ASP A 35 -11.09 -22.80 -11.38
CA ASP A 35 -11.27 -23.90 -12.34
C ASP A 35 -9.95 -24.19 -13.10
N PHE A 36 -9.26 -23.14 -13.56
CA PHE A 36 -7.95 -23.30 -14.18
C PHE A 36 -6.93 -23.99 -13.26
N LEU A 37 -6.78 -23.50 -12.02
CA LEU A 37 -5.85 -24.08 -11.06
C LEU A 37 -6.22 -25.52 -10.70
N GLN A 38 -7.50 -25.82 -10.51
CA GLN A 38 -7.96 -27.18 -10.24
C GLN A 38 -7.60 -28.13 -11.38
N ARG A 39 -7.81 -27.73 -12.64
CA ARG A 39 -7.39 -28.53 -13.80
C ARG A 39 -5.88 -28.72 -13.84
N CYS A 40 -5.10 -27.67 -13.61
CA CYS A 40 -3.63 -27.76 -13.56
C CYS A 40 -3.13 -28.72 -12.47
N LYS A 41 -3.83 -28.78 -11.33
CA LYS A 41 -3.56 -29.74 -10.26
C LYS A 41 -3.95 -31.16 -10.65
N ASN A 42 -5.12 -31.36 -11.26
CA ASN A 42 -5.57 -32.69 -11.68
C ASN A 42 -4.65 -33.34 -12.74
N TYR A 43 -3.96 -32.52 -13.55
CA TYR A 43 -2.99 -32.98 -14.56
C TYR A 43 -1.54 -32.93 -14.08
N ASP A 44 -1.29 -32.58 -12.80
CA ASP A 44 0.04 -32.45 -12.20
C ASP A 44 1.04 -31.62 -13.04
N VAL A 45 0.56 -30.57 -13.70
CA VAL A 45 1.39 -29.73 -14.60
C VAL A 45 2.40 -28.89 -13.81
N CYS A 46 2.04 -28.51 -12.58
CA CYS A 46 2.85 -27.71 -11.65
C CYS A 46 2.57 -28.11 -10.20
N SER A 47 3.62 -28.14 -9.37
CA SER A 47 3.49 -28.22 -7.92
C SER A 47 3.18 -26.85 -7.33
N PHE A 48 1.96 -26.65 -6.85
CA PHE A 48 1.57 -25.45 -6.11
C PHE A 48 0.48 -25.78 -5.08
N GLN A 49 0.31 -24.91 -4.10
CA GLN A 49 -0.78 -25.02 -3.14
C GLN A 49 -2.03 -24.32 -3.69
N LEU A 50 -3.14 -25.04 -3.74
CA LEU A 50 -4.41 -24.47 -4.19
C LEU A 50 -4.89 -23.45 -3.14
N PRO A 51 -5.27 -22.22 -3.55
CA PRO A 51 -5.82 -21.26 -2.60
C PRO A 51 -7.10 -21.80 -1.98
N LYS A 52 -7.34 -21.46 -0.70
CA LYS A 52 -8.50 -21.96 0.05
C LYS A 52 -9.81 -21.56 -0.66
N THR A 53 -10.67 -22.53 -0.94
CA THR A 53 -12.06 -22.28 -1.31
C THR A 53 -12.84 -21.90 -0.05
N SER A 54 -13.73 -20.91 -0.15
CA SER A 54 -14.59 -20.46 0.96
C SER A 54 -15.48 -21.57 1.55
N GLU A 55 -15.53 -22.73 0.92
CA GLU A 55 -16.36 -23.88 1.29
C GLU A 55 -15.58 -24.96 2.07
N ASN A 56 -14.25 -24.90 2.14
CA ASN A 56 -13.43 -25.90 2.86
C ASN A 56 -13.19 -25.54 4.34
N THR A 57 -14.01 -24.67 4.91
CA THR A 57 -13.96 -24.27 6.33
C THR A 57 -14.86 -25.14 7.24
N ALA A 58 -15.28 -26.33 6.79
CA ALA A 58 -16.04 -27.25 7.65
C ALA A 58 -15.16 -28.16 8.53
N ASP A 59 -13.86 -28.33 8.23
CA ASP A 59 -12.98 -29.28 8.95
C ASP A 59 -11.72 -28.62 9.50
N THR A 60 -11.89 -27.59 10.34
CA THR A 60 -10.93 -27.31 11.41
C THR A 60 -11.70 -26.80 12.62
N PRO A 61 -11.84 -27.58 13.70
CA PRO A 61 -12.56 -27.13 14.88
C PRO A 61 -11.64 -26.17 15.62
N THR A 62 -12.09 -24.92 15.78
CA THR A 62 -11.95 -24.05 16.97
C THR A 62 -12.16 -22.60 16.51
N GLU A 63 -13.41 -22.21 16.28
CA GLU A 63 -13.82 -20.83 16.47
C GLU A 63 -14.82 -20.83 17.61
N GLU A 64 -14.29 -20.58 18.81
CA GLU A 64 -15.09 -20.29 19.99
C GLU A 64 -15.94 -19.06 19.68
N GLN A 65 -17.25 -19.28 19.77
CA GLN A 65 -18.26 -18.24 19.89
C GLN A 65 -17.85 -17.31 21.03
N THR A 66 -17.43 -16.09 20.69
CA THR A 66 -17.17 -15.05 21.70
C THR A 66 -18.19 -13.92 21.55
N ASN A 67 -18.93 -13.74 22.63
CA ASN A 67 -19.96 -12.72 22.82
C ASN A 67 -19.42 -11.30 22.57
N PRO A 68 -20.24 -10.34 22.11
CA PRO A 68 -19.78 -9.04 21.59
C PRO A 68 -19.52 -7.98 22.68
N SER A 69 -18.89 -8.32 23.81
CA SER A 69 -18.80 -7.38 24.95
C SER A 69 -17.42 -7.20 25.59
N VAL A 70 -16.32 -7.47 24.88
CA VAL A 70 -14.97 -7.10 25.36
C VAL A 70 -14.19 -6.39 24.25
N PRO A 71 -13.56 -5.22 24.50
CA PRO A 71 -12.65 -4.61 23.55
C PRO A 71 -11.43 -5.52 23.39
N MET A 72 -11.29 -6.15 22.23
CA MET A 72 -10.14 -7.00 21.93
C MET A 72 -8.89 -6.11 21.74
N PRO A 73 -7.72 -6.51 22.26
CA PRO A 73 -6.46 -5.85 21.93
C PRO A 73 -6.21 -5.98 20.43
N MET A 74 -5.81 -4.89 19.78
CA MET A 74 -5.38 -4.91 18.37
C MET A 74 -4.33 -6.03 18.19
N PRO A 75 -4.51 -6.98 17.25
CA PRO A 75 -3.52 -8.03 17.01
C PRO A 75 -2.19 -7.37 16.66
N GLN A 76 -1.12 -7.68 17.38
CA GLN A 76 0.20 -7.19 17.01
C GLN A 76 0.58 -7.78 15.65
N PRO A 77 1.22 -7.00 14.76
CA PRO A 77 1.60 -7.49 13.44
C PRO A 77 2.61 -8.64 13.58
N ASP A 78 2.21 -9.83 13.10
CA ASP A 78 3.08 -11.02 13.06
C ASP A 78 4.16 -10.83 11.98
N LEU A 79 5.33 -10.36 12.42
CA LEU A 79 6.51 -10.11 11.58
C LEU A 79 6.94 -11.36 10.79
N ILE A 80 6.72 -12.57 11.32
CA ILE A 80 7.11 -13.83 10.68
C ILE A 80 6.15 -14.11 9.51
N ALA A 81 4.84 -13.96 9.71
CA ALA A 81 3.86 -14.08 8.64
C ALA A 81 4.10 -13.05 7.52
N MET A 82 4.46 -11.81 7.87
CA MET A 82 4.80 -10.78 6.89
C MET A 82 6.06 -11.13 6.09
N ALA A 83 7.10 -11.63 6.75
CA ALA A 83 8.36 -12.03 6.10
C ALA A 83 8.15 -13.22 5.15
N THR A 84 7.37 -14.22 5.55
CA THR A 84 7.06 -15.39 4.71
C THR A 84 6.21 -15.03 3.50
N GLN A 85 5.21 -14.17 3.66
CA GLN A 85 4.40 -13.65 2.55
C GLN A 85 5.26 -12.85 1.55
N ARG A 86 6.15 -12.00 2.06
CA ARG A 86 7.10 -11.25 1.22
C ARG A 86 8.01 -12.19 0.45
N GLN A 87 8.58 -13.20 1.11
CA GLN A 87 9.48 -14.17 0.49
C GLN A 87 8.78 -14.97 -0.61
N ALA A 88 7.55 -15.45 -0.37
CA ALA A 88 6.75 -16.14 -1.36
C ALA A 88 6.48 -15.28 -2.61
N LYS A 89 6.23 -13.97 -2.43
CA LYS A 89 6.04 -13.03 -3.55
C LYS A 89 7.32 -12.82 -4.36
N ILE A 90 8.48 -12.76 -3.70
CA ILE A 90 9.79 -12.65 -4.37
C ILE A 90 10.07 -13.91 -5.20
N GLU A 91 9.79 -15.09 -4.64
CA GLU A 91 9.98 -16.37 -5.34
C GLU A 91 9.06 -16.48 -6.56
N ARG A 92 7.77 -16.16 -6.41
CA ARG A 92 6.82 -16.09 -7.53
C ARG A 92 7.30 -15.15 -8.63
N PHE A 93 7.77 -13.95 -8.27
CA PHE A 93 8.31 -12.99 -9.23
C PHE A 93 9.54 -13.54 -9.98
N LYS A 94 10.48 -14.19 -9.28
CA LYS A 94 11.66 -14.81 -9.90
C LYS A 94 11.25 -15.92 -10.88
N GLN A 95 10.35 -16.81 -10.48
CA GLN A 95 9.83 -17.88 -11.32
C GLN A 95 9.11 -17.34 -12.57
N ARG A 96 8.28 -16.30 -12.40
CA ARG A 96 7.61 -15.63 -13.52
C ARG A 96 8.60 -15.02 -14.50
N LYS A 97 9.63 -14.33 -13.99
CA LYS A 97 10.65 -13.71 -14.82
C LYS A 97 11.44 -14.75 -15.62
N GLU A 98 11.82 -15.86 -14.99
CA GLU A 98 12.54 -16.95 -15.65
C GLU A 98 11.68 -17.62 -16.73
N THR A 99 10.41 -17.92 -16.43
CA THR A 99 9.49 -18.53 -17.40
C THR A 99 9.18 -17.59 -18.57
N GLU A 100 9.01 -16.29 -18.34
CA GLU A 100 8.81 -15.30 -19.40
C GLU A 100 10.05 -15.16 -20.29
N ALA A 101 11.26 -15.22 -19.73
CA ALA A 101 12.50 -15.21 -20.50
C ALA A 101 12.59 -16.43 -21.44
N LYS A 102 12.36 -17.64 -20.92
CA LYS A 102 12.36 -18.88 -21.73
C LYS A 102 11.29 -18.84 -22.82
N LEU A 103 10.10 -18.33 -22.50
CA LEU A 103 9.04 -18.16 -23.50
C LEU A 103 9.43 -17.20 -24.61
N SER A 104 10.11 -16.09 -24.28
CA SER A 104 10.55 -15.13 -25.29
C SER A 104 11.57 -15.69 -26.28
N GLU A 105 12.43 -16.60 -25.82
CA GLU A 105 13.44 -17.28 -26.64
C GLU A 105 12.80 -18.28 -27.61
N ILE A 106 11.89 -19.13 -27.10
CA ILE A 106 11.30 -20.24 -27.87
C ILE A 106 10.19 -19.75 -28.81
N ARG A 107 9.55 -18.61 -28.50
CA ARG A 107 8.37 -18.11 -29.22
C ARG A 107 8.58 -18.00 -30.73
N GLY A 108 9.70 -17.41 -31.16
CA GLY A 108 9.97 -17.20 -32.58
C GLY A 108 10.01 -18.50 -33.37
N GLN A 109 10.63 -19.55 -32.81
CA GLN A 109 10.81 -20.86 -33.46
C GLN A 109 9.50 -21.66 -33.53
N VAL A 110 8.65 -21.53 -32.51
CA VAL A 110 7.32 -22.16 -32.49
C VAL A 110 6.36 -21.46 -33.46
N GLU A 111 6.38 -20.12 -33.52
CA GLU A 111 5.53 -19.35 -34.44
C GLU A 111 5.95 -19.53 -35.91
N SER A 112 7.24 -19.70 -36.20
CA SER A 112 7.73 -20.01 -37.56
C SER A 112 7.52 -21.46 -37.99
N GLY A 113 7.05 -22.33 -37.10
CA GLY A 113 6.85 -23.76 -37.38
C GLY A 113 8.16 -24.54 -37.56
N SER A 114 9.31 -23.97 -37.15
CA SER A 114 10.62 -24.63 -37.24
C SER A 114 10.99 -25.40 -35.97
N ALA A 115 10.19 -25.27 -34.91
CA ALA A 115 10.35 -26.01 -33.66
C ALA A 115 9.92 -27.47 -33.82
N ASP A 116 10.65 -28.38 -33.17
CA ASP A 116 10.27 -29.78 -33.05
C ASP A 116 9.07 -29.97 -32.08
N GLU A 117 8.51 -31.17 -32.05
CA GLU A 117 7.33 -31.47 -31.24
C GLU A 117 7.58 -31.29 -29.74
N GLU A 118 8.80 -31.62 -29.28
CA GLU A 118 9.21 -31.48 -27.88
C GLU A 118 9.26 -30.01 -27.46
N MET A 119 9.85 -29.14 -28.28
CA MET A 119 9.93 -27.70 -28.01
C MET A 119 8.56 -27.03 -28.07
N VAL A 120 7.68 -27.47 -28.98
CA VAL A 120 6.27 -27.01 -29.02
C VAL A 120 5.53 -27.42 -27.74
N ARG A 121 5.74 -28.64 -27.26
CA ARG A 121 5.16 -29.12 -26.00
C ARG A 121 5.65 -28.28 -24.82
N ASP A 122 6.96 -28.08 -24.71
CA ASP A 122 7.59 -27.30 -23.64
C ASP A 122 7.13 -25.85 -23.64
N PHE A 123 7.00 -25.24 -24.82
CA PHE A 123 6.46 -23.89 -24.98
C PHE A 123 5.06 -23.76 -24.36
N TYR A 124 4.15 -24.71 -24.62
CA TYR A 124 2.82 -24.68 -24.05
C TYR A 124 2.78 -25.05 -22.56
N LEU A 125 3.66 -25.95 -22.09
CA LEU A 125 3.79 -26.24 -20.66
C LEU A 125 4.28 -25.01 -19.91
N LEU A 126 5.31 -24.32 -20.42
CA LEU A 126 5.81 -23.06 -19.87
C LEU A 126 4.72 -21.97 -19.84
N HIS A 127 3.87 -21.88 -20.87
CA HIS A 127 2.70 -21.01 -20.83
C HIS A 127 1.76 -21.35 -19.67
N VAL A 128 1.45 -22.64 -19.46
CA VAL A 128 0.61 -23.06 -18.33
C VAL A 128 1.28 -22.71 -17.00
N ARG A 129 2.58 -22.97 -16.84
CA ARG A 129 3.32 -22.62 -15.61
C ARG A 129 3.26 -21.12 -15.31
N ARG A 130 3.48 -20.28 -16.34
CA ARG A 130 3.36 -18.82 -16.21
C ARG A 130 1.95 -18.41 -15.77
N TRP A 131 0.92 -18.99 -16.39
CA TRP A 131 -0.47 -18.69 -16.05
C TRP A 131 -0.86 -19.18 -14.65
N VAL A 132 -0.26 -20.24 -14.13
CA VAL A 132 -0.45 -20.67 -12.73
C VAL A 132 0.03 -19.58 -11.78
N THR A 133 1.25 -19.04 -11.98
CA THR A 133 1.75 -17.94 -11.15
C THR A 133 0.87 -16.71 -11.22
N LEU A 134 0.41 -16.33 -12.42
CA LEU A 134 -0.50 -15.20 -12.62
C LEU A 134 -1.85 -15.42 -11.92
N ALA A 135 -2.46 -16.61 -12.07
CA ALA A 135 -3.74 -16.90 -11.47
C ALA A 135 -3.70 -16.86 -9.94
N LEU A 136 -2.59 -17.30 -9.32
CA LEU A 136 -2.39 -17.19 -7.88
C LEU A 136 -2.31 -15.72 -7.43
N GLU A 137 -1.55 -14.88 -8.14
CA GLU A 137 -1.45 -13.44 -7.87
C GLU A 137 -2.81 -12.73 -8.05
N GLU A 138 -3.55 -13.06 -9.10
CA GLU A 138 -4.89 -12.51 -9.35
C GLU A 138 -5.89 -12.94 -8.28
N ILE A 139 -5.88 -14.20 -7.82
CA ILE A 139 -6.75 -14.64 -6.72
C ILE A 139 -6.48 -13.86 -5.43
N ASP A 140 -5.21 -13.64 -5.10
CA ASP A 140 -4.82 -12.85 -3.92
C ASP A 140 -5.38 -11.41 -4.03
N SER A 141 -5.27 -10.78 -5.20
CA SER A 141 -5.83 -9.45 -5.48
C SER A 141 -7.36 -9.44 -5.44
N ILE A 142 -8.00 -10.45 -6.02
CA ILE A 142 -9.46 -10.60 -6.06
C ILE A 142 -10.03 -10.75 -4.65
N ASN A 143 -9.37 -11.51 -3.78
CA ASN A 143 -9.82 -11.70 -2.40
C ASN A 143 -9.81 -10.37 -1.62
N GLN A 144 -8.73 -9.59 -1.76
CA GLN A 144 -8.63 -8.26 -1.14
C GLN A 144 -9.70 -7.30 -1.67
N GLU A 145 -9.88 -7.26 -2.99
CA GLU A 145 -10.89 -6.42 -3.61
C GLU A 145 -12.31 -6.81 -3.20
N THR A 146 -12.61 -8.10 -3.14
CA THR A 146 -13.92 -8.61 -2.71
C THR A 146 -14.26 -8.16 -1.29
N GLU A 147 -13.29 -8.18 -0.39
CA GLU A 147 -13.46 -7.73 0.99
C GLU A 147 -13.75 -6.21 1.06
N ILE A 148 -13.02 -5.41 0.29
CA ILE A 148 -13.25 -3.96 0.20
C ILE A 148 -14.64 -3.66 -0.34
N LEU A 149 -15.05 -4.31 -1.44
CA LEU A 149 -16.36 -4.10 -2.06
C LEU A 149 -17.51 -4.44 -1.09
N LYS A 150 -17.38 -5.55 -0.34
CA LYS A 150 -18.36 -5.93 0.68
C LYS A 150 -18.46 -4.90 1.81
N ARG A 151 -17.30 -4.42 2.33
CA ARG A 151 -17.25 -3.38 3.37
C ARG A 151 -17.85 -2.05 2.89
N MET A 152 -17.61 -1.69 1.63
CA MET A 152 -18.21 -0.49 1.01
C MET A 152 -19.73 -0.59 0.88
N GLU A 153 -20.25 -1.77 0.50
CA GLU A 153 -21.69 -2.04 0.43
C GLU A 153 -22.35 -1.85 1.82
N LEU A 154 -21.73 -2.42 2.87
CA LEU A 154 -22.15 -2.26 4.26
C LEU A 154 -22.15 -0.78 4.69
N PHE A 155 -21.09 -0.03 4.36
CA PHE A 155 -20.99 1.39 4.70
C PHE A 155 -22.03 2.25 3.97
N LYS A 156 -22.41 1.88 2.74
CA LYS A 156 -23.46 2.56 1.97
C LYS A 156 -24.86 2.28 2.52
N GLN A 157 -25.07 1.09 3.09
CA GLN A 157 -26.33 0.70 3.74
C GLN A 157 -26.47 1.29 5.15
N SER A 158 -25.36 1.52 5.87
CA SER A 158 -25.40 2.33 7.09
C SER A 158 -25.75 3.77 6.75
N ALA A 159 -26.75 4.33 7.44
CA ALA A 159 -27.28 5.68 7.21
C ALA A 159 -26.19 6.75 7.05
N PRO A 160 -26.43 7.83 6.27
CA PRO A 160 -25.45 8.89 6.09
C PRO A 160 -25.05 9.43 7.46
N GLN A 161 -23.83 9.12 7.87
CA GLN A 161 -23.21 9.77 9.02
C GLN A 161 -23.29 11.28 8.74
N PRO A 162 -23.77 12.11 9.69
CA PRO A 162 -23.80 13.54 9.50
C PRO A 162 -22.38 13.96 9.10
N SER A 163 -22.28 14.65 7.95
CA SER A 163 -20.99 15.12 7.45
C SER A 163 -20.23 15.79 8.60
N PRO A 164 -18.98 15.41 8.90
CA PRO A 164 -18.22 16.11 9.92
C PRO A 164 -18.26 17.61 9.60
N PRO A 165 -18.46 18.47 10.61
CA PRO A 165 -18.59 19.91 10.36
C PRO A 165 -17.44 20.35 9.48
N ARG A 166 -17.76 21.00 8.35
CA ARG A 166 -16.77 21.52 7.40
C ARG A 166 -15.74 22.29 8.22
N ARG A 167 -14.51 21.76 8.30
CA ARG A 167 -13.42 22.47 8.95
C ARG A 167 -13.28 23.82 8.23
N PRO A 168 -13.19 24.94 8.95
CA PRO A 168 -12.97 26.22 8.30
C PRO A 168 -11.71 26.12 7.43
N PRO A 169 -11.69 26.74 6.24
CA PRO A 169 -10.54 26.71 5.36
C PRO A 169 -9.31 27.18 6.13
N MET A 170 -8.20 26.44 6.01
CA MET A 170 -6.94 26.82 6.63
C MET A 170 -6.54 28.21 6.13
N LYS A 171 -6.28 29.12 7.07
CA LYS A 171 -5.73 30.43 6.73
C LYS A 171 -4.29 30.22 6.23
N PRO A 172 -3.91 30.74 5.05
CA PRO A 172 -2.53 30.64 4.61
C PRO A 172 -1.63 31.40 5.60
N PHE A 173 -0.57 30.74 6.09
CA PHE A 173 0.46 31.36 6.93
C PHE A 173 1.74 31.50 6.11
N ILE A 174 2.52 32.53 6.41
CA ILE A 174 3.82 32.78 5.80
C ILE A 174 4.88 32.32 6.79
N LEU A 175 5.75 31.38 6.38
CA LEU A 175 6.90 30.96 7.17
C LEU A 175 8.03 31.97 7.00
N THR A 176 8.21 32.86 7.98
CA THR A 176 9.27 33.88 7.99
C THR A 176 10.50 33.40 8.76
N LYS A 177 11.72 33.77 8.33
CA LYS A 177 12.98 33.39 8.98
C LYS A 177 13.22 34.11 10.32
N ASP A 178 12.82 35.37 10.42
CA ASP A 178 13.11 36.22 11.58
C ASP A 178 11.85 36.56 12.38
N ALA A 179 11.96 36.64 13.71
CA ALA A 179 10.85 37.01 14.59
C ALA A 179 10.28 38.42 14.30
N VAL A 180 11.12 39.33 13.82
CA VAL A 180 10.70 40.68 13.39
C VAL A 180 9.86 40.60 12.10
N GLN A 181 10.24 39.74 11.16
CA GLN A 181 9.48 39.52 9.93
C GLN A 181 8.15 38.79 10.21
N ALA A 182 8.14 37.84 11.16
CA ALA A 182 6.93 37.18 11.62
C ALA A 182 5.93 38.20 12.20
N LYS A 183 6.42 39.20 12.94
CA LYS A 183 5.58 40.24 13.55
C LYS A 183 4.96 41.19 12.52
N VAL A 184 5.64 41.44 11.41
CA VAL A 184 5.18 42.36 10.34
C VAL A 184 4.35 41.63 9.28
N PHE A 185 4.75 40.40 8.91
CA PHE A 185 4.20 39.67 7.75
C PHE A 185 3.51 38.35 8.10
N GLY A 186 3.68 37.84 9.33
CA GLY A 186 3.19 36.51 9.73
C GLY A 186 1.69 36.41 9.99
N ALA A 187 0.97 37.54 10.12
CA ALA A 187 -0.47 37.56 10.42
C ALA A 187 -1.39 37.42 9.18
N GLY A 188 -0.83 37.19 7.99
CA GLY A 188 -1.60 37.09 6.74
C GLY A 188 -2.01 38.44 6.15
N TYR A 189 -2.34 38.45 4.85
CA TYR A 189 -2.63 39.65 4.08
C TYR A 189 -4.16 39.93 4.00
N PRO A 190 -4.65 41.18 4.19
CA PRO A 190 -4.08 42.31 4.93
C PRO A 190 -4.58 42.33 6.40
N SER A 191 -3.66 42.35 7.36
CA SER A 191 -3.90 42.52 8.79
C SER A 191 -4.02 44.00 9.18
N LEU A 192 -4.99 44.72 8.60
CA LEU A 192 -5.41 46.01 9.15
C LEU A 192 -6.36 45.74 10.33
N PRO A 193 -6.09 46.27 11.54
CA PRO A 193 -7.02 46.13 12.65
C PRO A 193 -8.35 46.82 12.31
N THR A 194 -9.39 46.03 12.04
CA THR A 194 -10.77 46.51 11.84
C THR A 194 -11.50 46.72 13.15
N MET A 195 -10.87 46.36 14.27
CA MET A 195 -11.49 46.33 15.58
C MET A 195 -10.44 46.55 16.69
N THR A 196 -10.80 47.32 17.70
CA THR A 196 -9.95 47.54 18.89
C THR A 196 -9.89 46.28 19.76
N VAL A 197 -8.87 46.16 20.60
CA VAL A 197 -8.72 45.03 21.53
C VAL A 197 -9.94 44.88 22.45
N ASP A 198 -10.51 45.99 22.92
CA ASP A 198 -11.71 45.97 23.76
C ASP A 198 -12.94 45.44 23.00
N ASP A 199 -13.18 45.93 21.78
CA ASP A 199 -14.27 45.45 20.92
C ASP A 199 -14.16 43.93 20.66
N TRP A 200 -12.94 43.40 20.53
CA TRP A 200 -12.69 41.97 20.39
C TRP A 200 -13.09 41.18 21.62
N TYR A 201 -12.70 41.64 22.81
CA TYR A 201 -13.06 41.02 24.09
C TYR A 201 -14.58 41.03 24.29
N GLU A 202 -15.24 42.15 23.98
CA GLU A 202 -16.67 42.31 24.14
C GLU A 202 -17.45 41.38 23.21
N GLN A 203 -17.03 41.27 21.95
CA GLN A 203 -17.62 40.39 20.96
C GLN A 203 -17.48 38.91 21.36
N HIS A 204 -16.30 38.50 21.80
CA HIS A 204 -16.02 37.10 22.18
C HIS A 204 -16.68 36.73 23.52
N ARG A 205 -16.78 37.67 24.46
CA ARG A 205 -17.57 37.50 25.70
C ARG A 205 -19.06 37.31 25.38
N ARG A 206 -19.60 38.08 24.42
CA ARG A 206 -20.99 37.97 23.98
C ARG A 206 -21.29 36.67 23.24
N GLN A 207 -20.31 36.13 22.52
CA GLN A 207 -20.42 34.82 21.84
C GLN A 207 -20.14 33.63 22.77
N GLY A 208 -19.80 33.87 24.04
CA GLY A 208 -19.55 32.82 25.04
C GLY A 208 -18.32 31.95 24.74
N CYS A 209 -17.39 32.43 23.90
CA CYS A 209 -16.23 31.67 23.45
C CYS A 209 -14.94 31.95 24.25
N LEU A 210 -15.03 32.72 25.34
CA LEU A 210 -13.89 33.05 26.19
C LEU A 210 -13.85 32.10 27.42
N PRO A 211 -12.75 31.37 27.67
CA PRO A 211 -12.61 30.53 28.86
C PRO A 211 -12.56 31.40 30.14
N ASP A 212 -13.32 31.02 31.17
CA ASP A 212 -13.36 31.70 32.48
C ASP A 212 -12.04 31.56 33.29
N GLN A 213 -11.13 30.70 32.83
CA GLN A 213 -9.85 30.42 33.49
C GLN A 213 -8.70 30.50 32.48
N GLY A 214 -7.74 31.38 32.78
CA GLY A 214 -6.56 31.61 31.97
C GLY A 214 -5.70 30.35 31.82
N ILE A 215 -5.32 30.09 30.56
CA ILE A 215 -4.21 29.24 30.08
C ILE A 215 -4.04 27.91 30.83
N PRO A 216 -4.52 26.77 30.30
CA PRO A 216 -4.06 25.48 30.77
C PRO A 216 -2.57 25.35 30.41
N ARG A 217 -1.71 25.16 31.42
CA ARG A 217 -0.32 24.68 31.23
C ARG A 217 -0.40 23.25 30.68
N SER A 218 -0.60 23.11 29.39
CA SER A 218 -0.32 21.85 28.70
C SER A 218 1.19 21.66 28.69
N ALA A 219 1.64 20.50 29.15
CA ALA A 219 3.04 20.10 29.11
C ALA A 219 3.62 20.33 27.71
N ALA A 220 4.82 20.92 27.67
CA ALA A 220 5.56 21.17 26.44
C ALA A 220 5.63 19.89 25.60
N ASN A 221 5.15 19.96 24.36
CA ASN A 221 5.52 18.97 23.35
C ASN A 221 7.03 19.08 23.17
N HIS A 222 7.76 18.10 23.68
CA HIS A 222 9.20 17.99 23.50
C HIS A 222 9.43 17.46 22.08
N ASP A 223 9.75 18.35 21.14
CA ASP A 223 10.07 18.00 19.76
C ASP A 223 11.48 17.39 19.71
N THR A 224 11.55 16.07 19.94
CA THR A 224 12.79 15.29 19.93
C THR A 224 13.58 15.44 18.62
N GLU A 225 12.92 15.76 17.50
CA GLU A 225 13.58 15.97 16.21
C GLU A 225 14.36 17.30 16.12
N GLU A 226 13.94 18.34 16.84
CA GLU A 226 14.69 19.61 16.91
C GLU A 226 15.93 19.46 17.77
N ASP A 227 15.82 18.75 18.90
CA ASP A 227 16.95 18.50 19.80
C ASP A 227 18.04 17.63 19.15
N GLU A 228 17.65 16.59 18.40
CA GLU A 228 18.61 15.76 17.65
C GLU A 228 19.34 16.53 16.54
N ARG A 229 18.67 17.52 15.94
CA ARG A 229 19.25 18.37 14.91
C ARG A 229 20.22 19.38 15.51
N ALA A 230 19.84 20.02 16.61
CA ALA A 230 20.70 20.95 17.36
C ALA A 230 21.94 20.25 17.92
N GLU A 231 21.82 19.02 18.41
CA GLU A 231 22.96 18.26 18.93
C GLU A 231 23.95 17.88 17.82
N ARG A 232 23.45 17.60 16.62
CA ARG A 232 24.27 17.31 15.43
C ARG A 232 25.04 18.53 14.97
N GLU A 233 24.39 19.69 14.87
CA GLU A 233 25.03 20.96 14.52
C GLU A 233 26.14 21.32 15.53
N ARG A 234 25.88 21.15 16.84
CA ARG A 234 26.88 21.40 17.89
C ARG A 234 28.11 20.48 17.78
N LYS A 235 27.91 19.20 17.42
CA LYS A 235 29.01 18.24 17.22
C LYS A 235 29.83 18.58 15.97
N GLU A 236 29.20 19.14 14.95
CA GLU A 236 29.85 19.63 13.72
C GLU A 236 30.69 20.89 13.99
N GLU A 237 30.17 21.86 14.76
CA GLU A 237 30.90 23.08 15.15
C GLU A 237 32.11 22.79 16.05
N ASN A 238 32.01 21.79 16.93
CA ASN A 238 33.09 21.44 17.86
C ASN A 238 34.24 20.62 17.21
N ASN A 239 34.23 20.45 15.88
CA ASN A 239 35.20 19.65 15.12
C ASN A 239 35.42 18.25 15.74
N ASP A 240 34.34 17.62 16.18
CA ASP A 240 34.42 16.31 16.79
C ASP A 240 34.93 15.29 15.76
N LYS A 241 36.03 14.60 16.09
CA LYS A 241 36.76 13.75 15.13
C LYS A 241 35.86 12.63 14.58
N GLU A 242 34.94 12.14 15.40
CA GLU A 242 33.99 11.09 15.04
C GLU A 242 32.93 11.58 14.04
N ALA A 243 32.43 12.80 14.20
CA ALA A 243 31.47 13.40 13.26
C ALA A 243 32.11 13.64 11.89
N LEU A 244 33.35 14.12 11.86
CA LEU A 244 34.13 14.29 10.63
C LEU A 244 34.45 12.96 9.94
N GLN A 245 34.79 11.92 10.71
CA GLN A 245 35.02 10.57 10.17
C GLN A 245 33.73 10.04 9.51
N LYS A 246 32.61 10.13 10.21
CA LYS A 246 31.31 9.68 9.71
C LYS A 246 30.85 10.46 8.47
N ALA A 247 31.13 11.76 8.40
CA ALA A 247 30.85 12.58 7.22
C ALA A 247 31.70 12.15 6.01
N ARG A 248 32.99 11.83 6.22
CA ARG A 248 33.88 11.30 5.18
C ARG A 248 33.45 9.92 4.71
N ASP A 249 33.18 9.00 5.63
CA ASP A 249 32.70 7.65 5.31
C ASP A 249 31.39 7.70 4.51
N TRP A 250 30.53 8.68 4.84
CA TRP A 250 29.29 8.94 4.10
C TRP A 250 29.53 9.49 2.69
N ASP A 251 30.58 10.28 2.50
CA ASP A 251 30.98 10.78 1.18
C ASP A 251 31.56 9.68 0.29
N ASP A 252 32.49 8.90 0.83
CA ASP A 252 33.08 7.72 0.17
C ASP A 252 32.00 6.69 -0.23
N TRP A 253 30.99 6.51 0.63
CA TRP A 253 29.85 5.65 0.31
C TRP A 253 29.01 6.20 -0.85
N LYS A 254 28.73 7.52 -0.90
CA LYS A 254 27.96 8.13 -2.00
C LYS A 254 28.72 8.08 -3.33
N ASP A 255 30.04 8.19 -3.30
CA ASP A 255 30.89 8.10 -4.49
C ASP A 255 30.91 6.68 -5.08
N THR A 256 30.91 5.66 -4.22
CA THR A 256 30.81 4.26 -4.62
C THR A 256 29.37 3.84 -4.98
N HIS A 257 28.34 4.55 -4.51
CA HIS A 257 26.93 4.23 -4.70
C HIS A 257 26.16 5.38 -5.38
N ARG A 258 26.41 5.57 -6.68
CA ARG A 258 25.72 6.59 -7.49
C ARG A 258 24.20 6.47 -7.37
N ARG A 259 23.51 7.61 -7.22
CA ARG A 259 22.03 7.67 -7.25
C ARG A 259 21.50 6.93 -8.49
N GLY A 260 20.64 5.95 -8.28
CA GLY A 260 20.08 5.12 -9.35
C GLY A 260 20.87 3.86 -9.70
N TYR A 261 21.86 3.45 -8.89
CA TYR A 261 22.54 2.15 -9.01
C TYR A 261 21.61 0.92 -8.78
N GLY A 262 20.34 1.16 -8.45
CA GLY A 262 19.27 0.15 -8.34
C GLY A 262 18.63 -0.22 -9.69
N ASN A 263 17.37 -0.65 -9.65
CA ASN A 263 16.64 -1.24 -10.79
C ASN A 263 16.51 -0.29 -12.00
N ARG A 264 17.47 -0.33 -12.92
CA ARG A 264 17.44 0.42 -14.20
C ARG A 264 16.66 -0.30 -15.31
N LYS A 265 16.09 -1.48 -15.04
CA LYS A 265 15.35 -2.29 -16.01
C LYS A 265 13.83 -2.12 -15.94
N ASN A 266 13.27 -1.52 -14.89
CA ASN A 266 11.91 -0.97 -14.89
C ASN A 266 12.01 0.55 -14.90
N MET A 267 12.17 1.13 -16.10
CA MET A 267 11.81 2.54 -16.30
C MET A 267 10.36 2.53 -16.80
N GLY A 268 9.41 2.49 -15.86
CA GLY A 268 7.98 2.55 -16.07
C GLY A 268 7.37 3.47 -15.04
#